data_AF-B4S354-F1
#
_entry.id   AF-B4S354-F1
#
_cell.length_a   1.000
_cell.length_b   1.000
_cell.length_c   1.000
_cell.angle_alpha   90.00
_cell.angle_beta   90.00
_cell.angle_gamma   90.00
#
_symmetry.space_group_name_H-M   'P 1'
#
loop_
_entity.id
_entity.type
_entity.pdbx_description
1 polymer ?
#
loop_
_entity_poly.entity_id
_entity_poly.type
_entity_poly.pdbx_seq_one_letter_code
_entity_poly.pdbx_strand_id
1 'polypeptide(L)'
;MKKTVAAGLLGGAAMNVAMLLTFRTLGFGWDGKGFLLTSPAQSHKLIAVWTEIEPLPLVVNTPVPIIVGMLLFGIGHAFIYRSVAPAWPSGFLARTMRLGGMTFFMTYLFWEFFTPFNQYGEPLHLIAIELVFWAVIAFAEAAAIVWVMERRSA
;
A
#
# COMPACT_ATOMS: atom_id res chain seq x y z
N MET A 1 5.77 23.77 2.96
CA MET A 1 4.59 23.27 2.21
C MET A 1 4.99 22.61 0.89
N LYS A 2 5.61 23.32 -0.06
CA LYS A 2 6.03 22.73 -1.36
C LYS A 2 6.81 21.42 -1.21
N LYS A 3 7.80 21.39 -0.31
CA LYS A 3 8.58 20.18 0.01
C LYS A 3 7.72 19.01 0.52
N THR A 4 6.74 19.28 1.37
CA THR A 4 5.82 18.27 1.92
C THR A 4 4.92 17.71 0.84
N VAL A 5 4.39 18.56 -0.05
CA VAL A 5 3.59 18.11 -1.19
C VAL A 5 4.42 17.26 -2.13
N ALA A 6 5.66 17.68 -2.46
CA ALA A 6 6.56 16.90 -3.29
C ALA A 6 6.93 15.55 -2.66
N ALA A 7 7.21 15.53 -1.35
CA ALA A 7 7.46 14.29 -0.61
C ALA A 7 6.26 13.35 -0.67
N GLY A 8 5.05 13.89 -0.52
CA GLY A 8 3.83 13.10 -0.59
C GLY A 8 3.51 12.57 -1.98
N LEU A 9 3.71 13.38 -3.02
CA LEU A 9 3.57 12.91 -4.41
C LEU A 9 4.55 11.78 -4.73
N LEU A 10 5.81 11.91 -4.30
CA LEU A 10 6.80 10.84 -4.46
C LEU A 10 6.48 9.61 -3.60
N GLY A 11 5.95 9.80 -2.39
CA GLY A 11 5.42 8.73 -1.55
C GLY A 11 4.30 7.95 -2.22
N GLY A 12 3.27 8.65 -2.69
CA GLY A 12 2.16 8.02 -3.40
C GLY A 12 2.57 7.37 -4.73
N ALA A 13 3.55 7.94 -5.44
CA ALA A 13 4.12 7.32 -6.62
C ALA A 13 4.86 6.01 -6.27
N ALA A 14 5.68 6.03 -5.21
CA ALA A 14 6.36 4.84 -4.71
C ALA A 14 5.36 3.75 -4.27
N MET A 15 4.26 4.15 -3.62
CA MET A 15 3.17 3.24 -3.26
C MET A 15 2.55 2.59 -4.49
N ASN A 16 2.19 3.37 -5.52
CA ASN A 16 1.63 2.83 -6.77
C ASN A 16 2.60 1.87 -7.48
N VAL A 17 3.87 2.24 -7.57
CA VAL A 17 4.90 1.39 -8.20
C VAL A 17 5.08 0.10 -7.41
N ALA A 18 5.14 0.17 -6.08
CA ALA A 18 5.25 -1.00 -5.23
C ALA A 18 4.01 -1.92 -5.39
N MET A 19 2.79 -1.37 -5.41
CA MET A 19 1.56 -2.13 -5.67
C MET A 19 1.58 -2.80 -7.06
N LEU A 20 2.09 -2.10 -8.07
CA LEU A 20 2.23 -2.65 -9.41
C LEU A 20 3.20 -3.85 -9.43
N LEU A 21 4.34 -3.72 -8.76
CA LEU A 21 5.35 -4.77 -8.71
C LEU A 21 4.92 -5.96 -7.85
N THR A 22 4.19 -5.74 -6.76
CA THR A 22 3.74 -6.80 -5.86
C THR A 22 2.40 -7.39 -6.31
N PHE A 23 1.28 -6.74 -5.99
CA PHE A 23 -0.06 -7.26 -6.26
C PHE A 23 -0.33 -7.45 -7.74
N ARG A 24 -0.02 -6.46 -8.59
CA ARG A 24 -0.39 -6.58 -10.01
C ARG A 24 0.51 -7.55 -10.77
N THR A 25 1.82 -7.51 -10.56
CA THR A 25 2.77 -8.32 -11.34
C THR A 25 2.94 -9.72 -10.75
N LEU A 26 3.14 -9.85 -9.43
CA LEU A 26 3.41 -11.14 -8.79
C LEU A 26 2.12 -11.82 -8.30
N GLY A 27 1.26 -11.06 -7.62
CA GLY A 27 0.10 -11.59 -6.89
C GLY A 27 -1.07 -12.02 -7.78
N PHE A 28 -1.78 -11.05 -8.35
CA PHE A 28 -2.98 -11.21 -9.17
C PHE A 28 -2.70 -11.40 -10.66
N GLY A 29 -1.48 -11.06 -11.12
CA GLY A 29 -1.08 -11.16 -12.52
C GLY A 29 -1.76 -10.10 -13.40
N TRP A 30 -1.26 -9.92 -14.62
CA TRP A 30 -1.75 -8.90 -15.57
C TRP A 30 -3.08 -9.29 -16.25
N ASP A 31 -3.36 -10.57 -16.32
CA ASP A 31 -4.58 -11.14 -16.91
C ASP A 31 -5.51 -11.73 -15.84
N GLY A 32 -5.26 -11.45 -14.55
CA GLY A 32 -6.05 -11.99 -13.44
C GLY A 32 -5.76 -13.45 -13.11
N LYS A 33 -4.69 -14.05 -13.67
CA LYS A 33 -4.31 -15.44 -13.45
C LYS A 33 -3.13 -15.62 -12.49
N GLY A 34 -2.85 -14.62 -11.67
CA GLY A 34 -1.81 -14.71 -10.65
C GLY A 34 -2.20 -15.64 -9.51
N PHE A 35 -1.19 -16.13 -8.78
CA PHE A 35 -1.38 -17.18 -7.78
C PHE A 35 -2.29 -16.78 -6.61
N LEU A 36 -2.40 -15.47 -6.30
CA LEU A 36 -3.35 -15.00 -5.29
C LEU A 36 -4.81 -15.12 -5.75
N LEU A 37 -5.10 -15.25 -7.05
CA LEU A 37 -6.46 -15.51 -7.53
C LEU A 37 -6.68 -16.96 -7.96
N THR A 38 -5.64 -17.64 -8.44
CA THR A 38 -5.75 -19.00 -9.00
C THR A 38 -5.40 -20.11 -8.02
N SER A 39 -4.96 -19.78 -6.80
CA SER A 39 -4.67 -20.79 -5.78
C SER A 39 -5.93 -21.62 -5.48
N PRO A 40 -5.85 -22.97 -5.49
CA PRO A 40 -6.99 -23.81 -5.12
C PRO A 40 -7.48 -23.61 -3.67
N ALA A 41 -6.62 -23.03 -2.82
CA ALA A 41 -6.97 -22.72 -1.44
C ALA A 41 -7.66 -21.37 -1.27
N GLN A 42 -7.70 -20.54 -2.33
CA GLN A 42 -8.23 -19.18 -2.26
C GLN A 42 -9.75 -19.20 -2.00
N SER A 43 -10.21 -18.17 -1.29
CA SER A 43 -11.62 -17.91 -1.10
C SER A 43 -12.34 -17.68 -2.42
N HIS A 44 -13.35 -18.51 -2.68
CA HIS A 44 -14.29 -18.34 -3.78
C HIS A 44 -14.95 -16.95 -3.77
N LYS A 45 -15.21 -16.40 -2.57
CA LYS A 45 -15.82 -15.08 -2.44
C LYS A 45 -14.86 -13.97 -2.86
N LEU A 46 -13.58 -14.08 -2.50
CA LEU A 46 -12.55 -13.14 -2.96
C LEU A 46 -12.45 -13.20 -4.49
N ILE A 47 -12.31 -14.39 -5.06
CA ILE A 47 -12.25 -14.58 -6.53
C ILE A 47 -13.46 -13.93 -7.20
N ALA A 48 -14.68 -14.27 -6.75
CA ALA A 48 -15.90 -13.74 -7.35
C ALA A 48 -15.96 -12.20 -7.31
N VAL A 49 -15.57 -11.57 -6.20
CA VAL A 49 -15.52 -10.09 -6.10
C VAL A 49 -14.52 -9.48 -7.06
N TRP A 50 -13.38 -10.14 -7.30
CA TRP A 50 -12.33 -9.62 -8.17
C TRP A 50 -12.55 -9.91 -9.66
N THR A 51 -13.31 -10.96 -10.02
CA THR A 51 -13.39 -11.44 -11.41
C THR A 51 -14.78 -11.68 -11.98
N GLU A 52 -15.83 -11.74 -11.15
CA GLU A 52 -17.16 -12.19 -11.59
C GLU A 52 -18.29 -11.21 -11.26
N ILE A 53 -18.27 -10.58 -10.08
CA ILE A 53 -19.36 -9.74 -9.59
C ILE A 53 -19.21 -8.32 -10.16
N GLU A 54 -20.13 -7.95 -11.05
CA GLU A 54 -20.16 -6.62 -11.65
C GLU A 54 -20.87 -5.57 -10.75
N PRO A 55 -20.40 -4.31 -10.71
CA PRO A 55 -19.22 -3.81 -11.40
C PRO A 55 -17.93 -4.32 -10.74
N LEU A 56 -16.97 -4.75 -11.56
CA LEU A 56 -15.65 -5.14 -11.06
C LEU A 56 -14.99 -3.98 -10.26
N PRO A 57 -14.08 -4.29 -9.31
CA PRO A 57 -13.37 -3.29 -8.53
C PRO A 57 -12.72 -2.22 -9.41
N LEU A 58 -12.80 -0.95 -8.98
CA LEU A 58 -12.28 0.18 -9.76
C LEU A 58 -10.79 0.01 -10.11
N VAL A 59 -9.99 -0.58 -9.23
CA VAL A 59 -8.58 -0.86 -9.51
C VAL A 59 -8.36 -1.76 -10.73
N VAL A 60 -9.36 -2.57 -11.10
CA VAL A 60 -9.35 -3.43 -12.30
C VAL A 60 -9.93 -2.68 -13.51
N ASN A 61 -11.16 -2.15 -13.38
CA ASN A 61 -11.91 -1.63 -14.53
C ASN A 61 -11.59 -0.16 -14.87
N THR A 62 -11.25 0.66 -13.88
CA THR A 62 -10.96 2.08 -14.08
C THR A 62 -9.92 2.52 -13.04
N PRO A 63 -8.62 2.20 -13.23
CA PRO A 63 -7.62 2.33 -12.17
C PRO A 63 -7.22 3.76 -11.83
N VAL A 64 -7.46 4.72 -12.72
CA VAL A 64 -7.02 6.13 -12.56
C VAL A 64 -7.46 6.76 -11.23
N PRO A 65 -8.72 6.65 -10.77
CA PRO A 65 -9.14 7.19 -9.48
C PRO A 65 -8.38 6.58 -8.30
N ILE A 66 -8.03 5.29 -8.36
CA ILE A 66 -7.22 4.63 -7.31
C ILE A 66 -5.80 5.19 -7.32
N ILE A 67 -5.18 5.31 -8.49
CA ILE A 67 -3.84 5.89 -8.64
C ILE A 67 -3.79 7.31 -8.08
N VAL A 68 -4.78 8.14 -8.43
CA VAL A 68 -4.90 9.52 -7.93
C VAL A 68 -5.15 9.52 -6.42
N GLY A 69 -6.02 8.65 -5.91
CA GLY A 69 -6.27 8.48 -4.48
C GLY A 69 -4.98 8.17 -3.72
N MET A 70 -4.16 7.25 -4.22
CA MET A 70 -2.86 6.89 -3.65
C MET A 70 -1.88 8.08 -3.61
N LEU A 71 -1.87 8.94 -4.63
CA LEU A 71 -1.11 10.19 -4.59
C LEU A 71 -1.59 11.15 -3.50
N LEU A 72 -2.92 11.27 -3.34
CA LEU A 72 -3.52 12.11 -2.30
C LEU A 72 -3.24 11.56 -0.89
N PHE A 73 -3.30 10.24 -0.70
CA PHE A 73 -2.90 9.59 0.55
C PHE A 73 -1.43 9.87 0.88
N GLY A 74 -0.53 9.73 -0.11
CA GLY A 74 0.88 10.06 0.08
C GLY A 74 1.10 11.52 0.54
N ILE A 75 0.34 12.47 -0.03
CA ILE A 75 0.32 13.87 0.45
C ILE A 75 -0.14 13.95 1.91
N GLY A 76 -1.26 13.31 2.26
CA GLY A 76 -1.76 13.23 3.63
C GLY A 76 -0.71 12.67 4.60
N HIS A 77 -0.11 11.53 4.27
CA HIS A 77 0.94 10.89 5.07
C HIS A 77 2.15 11.80 5.23
N ALA A 78 2.58 12.55 4.20
CA ALA A 78 3.69 13.49 4.32
C ALA A 78 3.37 14.66 5.27
N PHE A 79 2.13 15.14 5.32
CA PHE A 79 1.69 16.16 6.28
C PHE A 79 1.64 15.61 7.71
N ILE A 80 1.09 14.41 7.89
CA ILE A 80 1.09 13.72 9.20
C ILE A 80 2.53 13.55 9.66
N TYR A 81 3.40 12.99 8.81
CA TYR A 81 4.82 12.83 9.09
C TYR A 81 5.46 14.15 9.52
N ARG A 82 5.24 15.25 8.78
CA ARG A 82 5.77 16.58 9.15
C ARG A 82 5.36 17.00 10.56
N SER A 83 4.11 16.72 10.97
CA SER A 83 3.61 17.09 12.30
C SER A 83 4.19 16.23 13.44
N VAL A 84 4.45 14.94 13.19
CA VAL A 84 4.88 14.00 14.24
C VAL A 84 6.38 13.73 14.28
N ALA A 85 7.10 13.99 13.18
CA ALA A 85 8.53 13.76 13.05
C ALA A 85 9.39 14.42 14.14
N PRO A 86 9.07 15.64 14.65
CA PRO A 86 9.82 16.22 15.78
C PRO A 86 9.84 15.36 17.04
N ALA A 87 8.80 14.54 17.26
CA ALA A 87 8.72 13.62 18.40
C ALA A 87 9.47 12.30 18.17
N TRP A 88 10.09 12.11 17.00
CA TRP A 88 10.79 10.89 16.63
C TRP A 88 12.31 11.10 16.57
N PRO A 89 13.11 10.05 16.91
CA PRO A 89 14.54 10.03 16.67
C PRO A 89 14.84 10.49 15.26
N SER A 90 15.85 11.34 15.15
CA SER A 90 16.35 11.80 13.86
C SER A 90 16.99 10.65 13.08
N GLY A 91 17.03 10.80 11.76
CA GLY A 91 17.70 9.86 10.87
C GLY A 91 16.72 9.12 9.98
N PHE A 92 17.18 8.86 8.75
CA PHE A 92 16.39 8.23 7.70
C PHE A 92 15.81 6.89 8.15
N LEU A 93 16.65 5.96 8.61
CA LEU A 93 16.21 4.63 8.99
C LEU A 93 15.16 4.66 10.12
N ALA A 94 15.43 5.39 11.20
CA ALA A 94 14.53 5.46 12.34
C ALA A 94 13.14 6.03 11.97
N ARG A 95 13.11 7.07 11.13
CA ARG A 95 11.88 7.73 10.70
C ARG A 95 11.11 6.92 9.66
N THR A 96 11.81 6.26 8.73
CA THR A 96 11.20 5.31 7.77
C THR A 96 10.58 4.13 8.51
N MET A 97 11.27 3.56 9.49
CA MET A 97 10.74 2.45 10.28
C MET A 97 9.46 2.82 11.04
N ARG A 98 9.42 4.03 11.62
CA ARG A 98 8.23 4.52 12.33
C ARG A 98 7.06 4.81 11.41
N LEU A 99 7.29 5.57 10.34
CA LEU A 99 6.22 5.90 9.40
C LEU A 99 5.70 4.64 8.70
N GLY A 100 6.59 3.83 8.12
CA GLY A 100 6.21 2.60 7.43
C GLY A 100 5.56 1.59 8.38
N GLY A 101 6.09 1.43 9.59
CA GLY A 101 5.49 0.56 10.61
C GLY A 101 4.10 1.00 11.04
N MET A 102 3.87 2.30 11.25
CA MET A 102 2.53 2.82 11.56
C MET A 102 1.57 2.64 10.38
N THR A 103 1.98 2.99 9.16
CA THR A 103 1.14 2.80 7.96
C THR A 103 0.79 1.33 7.78
N PHE A 104 1.77 0.44 7.91
CA PHE A 104 1.55 -1.01 7.83
C PHE A 104 0.57 -1.50 8.88
N PHE A 105 0.80 -1.18 10.15
CA PHE A 105 -0.01 -1.69 11.26
C PHE A 105 -1.43 -1.12 11.25
N MET A 106 -1.58 0.19 11.04
CA MET A 106 -2.87 0.87 11.15
C MET A 106 -3.72 0.76 9.89
N THR A 107 -3.10 0.60 8.72
CA THR A 107 -3.84 0.56 7.44
C THR A 107 -3.94 -0.86 6.94
N TYR A 108 -2.81 -1.48 6.61
CA TYR A 108 -2.82 -2.74 5.88
C TYR A 108 -3.13 -3.93 6.78
N LEU A 109 -2.49 -4.05 7.94
CA LEU A 109 -2.78 -5.14 8.88
C LEU A 109 -4.23 -5.09 9.37
N PHE A 110 -4.73 -3.89 9.68
CA PHE A 110 -6.13 -3.69 10.04
C PHE A 110 -7.07 -4.10 8.89
N TRP A 111 -6.77 -3.68 7.66
CA TRP A 111 -7.58 -4.01 6.49
C TRP A 111 -7.61 -5.51 6.20
N GLU A 112 -6.44 -6.16 6.17
CA GLU A 112 -6.27 -7.61 6.01
C GLU A 112 -7.07 -8.40 7.04
N PHE A 113 -7.01 -7.96 8.30
CA PHE A 113 -7.77 -8.59 9.37
C PHE A 113 -9.28 -8.44 9.19
N PHE A 114 -9.75 -7.24 8.86
CA PHE A 114 -11.19 -6.96 8.78
C PHE A 114 -11.83 -7.52 7.50
N THR A 115 -11.07 -7.60 6.40
CA THR A 115 -11.64 -7.90 5.08
C THR A 115 -11.16 -9.21 4.45
N PRO A 116 -9.94 -9.37 3.91
CA PRO A 116 -9.43 -10.68 3.49
C PRO A 116 -9.71 -11.82 4.48
N PHE A 117 -9.28 -11.66 5.72
CA PHE A 117 -9.49 -12.68 6.75
C PHE A 117 -10.96 -12.83 7.14
N ASN A 118 -11.56 -11.78 7.69
CA ASN A 118 -12.89 -11.87 8.30
C ASN A 118 -14.05 -11.85 7.28
N GLN A 119 -14.01 -10.94 6.31
CA GLN A 119 -15.13 -10.75 5.37
C GLN A 119 -15.08 -11.71 4.18
N TYR A 120 -13.89 -11.99 3.64
CA TYR A 120 -13.72 -12.87 2.50
C TYR A 120 -13.38 -14.30 2.88
N GLY A 121 -12.87 -14.55 4.09
CA GLY A 121 -12.52 -15.90 4.53
C GLY A 121 -11.31 -16.46 3.80
N GLU A 122 -10.36 -15.59 3.43
CA GLU A 122 -9.11 -16.00 2.79
C GLU A 122 -8.25 -16.84 3.74
N PRO A 123 -7.56 -17.89 3.25
CA PRO A 123 -6.65 -18.66 4.09
C PRO A 123 -5.45 -17.85 4.60
N LEU A 124 -5.06 -18.09 5.85
CA LEU A 124 -3.99 -17.37 6.55
C LEU A 124 -2.64 -17.34 5.81
N HIS A 125 -2.31 -18.38 5.03
CA HIS A 125 -1.04 -18.43 4.32
C HIS A 125 -1.01 -17.49 3.10
N LEU A 126 -2.15 -17.23 2.45
CA LEU A 126 -2.23 -16.24 1.37
C LEU A 126 -2.22 -14.82 1.96
N ILE A 127 -3.00 -14.57 3.02
CA ILE A 127 -2.95 -13.31 3.79
C ILE A 127 -1.53 -12.99 4.26
N ALA A 128 -0.77 -13.99 4.73
CA ALA A 128 0.62 -13.78 5.14
C ALA A 128 1.50 -13.26 3.98
N ILE A 129 1.25 -13.72 2.75
CA ILE A 129 1.94 -13.24 1.55
C ILE A 129 1.47 -11.83 1.18
N GLU A 130 0.16 -11.57 1.23
CA GLU A 130 -0.39 -10.23 1.00
C GLU A 130 0.17 -9.21 2.00
N LEU A 131 0.32 -9.58 3.27
CA LEU A 131 0.95 -8.74 4.29
C LEU A 131 2.42 -8.45 3.98
N VAL A 132 3.17 -9.38 3.38
CA VAL A 132 4.53 -9.08 2.91
C VAL A 132 4.50 -8.04 1.80
N PHE A 133 3.55 -8.15 0.86
CA PHE A 133 3.38 -7.16 -0.20
C PHE A 133 3.02 -5.79 0.36
N TRP A 134 2.10 -5.73 1.32
CA TRP A 134 1.73 -4.50 2.01
C TRP A 134 2.87 -3.89 2.81
N ALA A 135 3.71 -4.70 3.45
CA ALA A 135 4.91 -4.21 4.12
C ALA A 135 5.85 -3.52 3.12
N VAL A 136 6.11 -4.15 1.97
CA VAL A 136 6.94 -3.56 0.90
C VAL A 136 6.37 -2.20 0.46
N ILE A 137 5.06 -2.11 0.26
CA ILE A 137 4.39 -0.88 -0.14
C ILE A 137 4.51 0.21 0.94
N ALA A 138 4.21 -0.12 2.20
CA ALA A 138 4.29 0.81 3.33
C ALA A 138 5.70 1.39 3.51
N PHE A 139 6.72 0.53 3.43
CA PHE A 139 8.11 0.96 3.60
C PHE A 139 8.64 1.70 2.37
N ALA A 140 8.19 1.37 1.15
CA ALA A 140 8.54 2.12 -0.05
C ALA A 140 8.00 3.56 0.00
N GLU A 141 6.72 3.72 0.37
CA GLU A 141 6.11 5.03 0.57
C GLU A 141 6.85 5.83 1.66
N ALA A 142 7.02 5.22 2.83
CA ALA A 142 7.67 5.87 3.96
C ALA A 142 9.10 6.30 3.63
N ALA A 143 9.88 5.43 2.97
CA ALA A 143 11.23 5.74 2.53
C ALA A 143 11.25 6.94 1.58
N ALA A 144 10.34 6.99 0.60
CA ALA A 144 10.26 8.12 -0.34
C ALA A 144 9.92 9.44 0.37
N ILE A 145 8.93 9.43 1.27
CA ILE A 145 8.55 10.61 2.05
C ILE A 145 9.72 11.10 2.91
N VAL A 146 10.31 10.22 3.71
CA VAL A 146 11.39 10.56 4.64
C VAL A 146 12.62 11.03 3.88
N TRP A 147 12.98 10.37 2.78
CA TRP A 147 14.11 10.76 1.94
C TRP A 147 14.01 12.20 1.46
N VAL A 148 12.84 12.59 0.94
CA VAL A 148 12.62 13.96 0.45
C VAL A 148 12.59 14.94 1.62
N MET A 149 11.94 14.59 2.73
CA MET A 149 11.75 15.48 3.88
C MET A 149 13.05 15.73 4.66
N GLU A 150 13.95 14.75 4.76
CA GLU A 150 15.23 14.85 5.48
C GLU A 150 16.35 15.49 4.66
N ARG A 151 16.30 15.43 3.32
CA ARG A 151 17.29 16.10 2.46
C ARG A 151 17.29 17.60 2.76
N ARG A 152 18.44 18.16 3.16
CA ARG A 152 18.58 19.63 3.25
C ARG A 152 18.38 20.21 1.85
N SER A 153 17.62 21.30 1.75
CA SER A 153 17.59 22.10 0.52
C SER A 153 19.03 22.56 0.27
N ALA A 154 19.60 22.18 -0.87
CA ALA A 154 20.88 22.72 -1.33
C ALA A 154 20.75 24.23 -1.55
#